data_AF-A0A9P0NGP4-F1
#
_entry.id   AF-A0A9P0NGP4-F1
#
_cell.length_a   1.000
_cell.length_b   1.000
_cell.length_c   1.000
_cell.angle_alpha   90.00
_cell.angle_beta   90.00
_cell.angle_gamma   90.00
#
_symmetry.space_group_name_H-M   'P 1'
#
loop_
_entity.id
_entity.type
_entity.pdbx_description
1 polymer ?
#
loop_
_entity_poly.entity_id
_entity_poly.type
_entity_poly.pdbx_seq_one_letter_code
_entity_poly.pdbx_strand_id
1 'polypeptide(L)'
;MCPLRYLYHVLLFLLTNLLIFSSANVTEWKAHFDPNPITLKTASRQRVHLVLDGLPEDLMNELQPPNNTNQPYIQLVSRDPQLATVKHQHSMVFFPLNKTAVDTNFDLYGEFLGQTDIFVEITNPSDNVTEKSNQSLRVTILRPARLIDKLFTYSVIILVSILYINFGAALSLETIKDILRRPVGPIICFICQFILMPLTSYGLGFWLFPNAHEMALGLFFTGISPGGGASNMWTLLLGGNIHLSIAMTTISTIASFGMMPLWIFTLGKLIFERAKLGVPYSKIFTMAFGLLIPLSIGLLIQRFLPRVARVLVRVLKPVSMILILFIIVFAIITNFYIFQLFSWQIVVAGLGLPWIGYMFGWIFSKIFRQSSPDCIAISVETGIQNTGIAIFLLTFSLDQPMADLTTVVPVSVAIMTPFPLLAVYLVQKCMNLRNKKKNEDTTYLKNDQPSEIHSTVSNATISTTP
;
A
#
# COMPACT_ATOMS: atom_id res chain seq x y z
N MET A 1 -37.93 56.83 -2.52
CA MET A 1 -37.68 55.59 -3.29
C MET A 1 -36.59 55.90 -4.30
N CYS A 2 -35.37 55.38 -4.12
CA CYS A 2 -34.22 55.77 -4.96
C CYS A 2 -34.31 55.16 -6.37
N PRO A 3 -34.21 55.98 -7.45
CA PRO A 3 -34.27 55.51 -8.83
C PRO A 3 -33.04 54.70 -9.27
N LEU A 4 -31.96 54.65 -8.47
CA LEU A 4 -30.74 53.90 -8.77
C LEU A 4 -30.91 52.37 -8.75
N ARG A 5 -31.89 51.83 -8.00
CA ARG A 5 -32.03 50.37 -7.85
C ARG A 5 -32.48 49.69 -9.16
N TYR A 6 -33.31 50.37 -9.94
CA TYR A 6 -33.74 49.87 -11.25
C TYR A 6 -32.62 49.93 -12.29
N LEU A 7 -31.80 50.98 -12.25
CA LEU A 7 -30.64 51.10 -13.13
C LEU A 7 -29.63 49.97 -12.90
N TYR A 8 -29.39 49.58 -11.64
CA TYR A 8 -28.50 48.46 -11.30
C TYR A 8 -29.02 47.12 -11.87
N HIS A 9 -30.32 46.83 -11.75
CA HIS A 9 -30.88 45.60 -12.29
C HIS A 9 -30.88 45.56 -13.82
N VAL A 10 -31.11 46.70 -14.49
CA VAL A 10 -31.02 46.80 -15.95
C VAL A 10 -29.57 46.63 -16.41
N LEU A 11 -28.60 47.22 -15.71
CA LEU A 11 -27.18 47.06 -16.03
C LEU A 11 -26.72 45.61 -15.83
N LEU A 12 -27.17 44.96 -14.76
CA LEU A 12 -26.85 43.55 -14.47
C LEU A 12 -27.47 42.61 -15.51
N PHE A 13 -28.70 42.91 -15.95
CA PHE A 13 -29.38 42.16 -17.01
C PHE A 13 -28.70 42.35 -18.37
N LEU A 14 -28.25 43.56 -18.69
CA LEU A 14 -27.47 43.83 -19.90
C LEU A 14 -26.10 43.13 -19.86
N LEU A 15 -25.38 43.18 -18.73
CA LEU A 15 -24.08 42.52 -18.56
C LEU A 15 -24.18 40.99 -18.66
N THR A 16 -25.23 40.41 -18.07
CA THR A 16 -25.47 38.96 -18.16
C THR A 16 -25.85 38.54 -19.57
N ASN A 17 -26.68 39.32 -20.29
CA ASN A 17 -27.01 39.02 -21.68
C ASN A 17 -25.85 39.31 -22.65
N LEU A 18 -24.98 40.29 -22.37
CA LEU A 18 -23.77 40.54 -23.17
C LEU A 18 -22.76 39.39 -23.04
N LEU A 19 -22.66 38.78 -21.84
CA LEU A 19 -21.84 37.58 -21.62
C LEU A 19 -22.44 36.34 -22.30
N ILE A 20 -23.77 36.23 -22.37
CA ILE A 20 -24.45 35.14 -23.10
C ILE A 20 -24.33 35.31 -24.62
N PHE A 21 -24.26 36.55 -25.15
CA PHE A 21 -24.01 36.80 -26.56
C PHE A 21 -22.53 36.77 -26.97
N SER A 22 -21.61 36.83 -26.00
CA SER A 22 -20.16 36.69 -26.23
C SER A 22 -19.69 35.24 -26.29
N SER A 23 -20.54 34.24 -26.04
CA SER A 23 -20.24 32.88 -26.51
C SER A 23 -20.47 32.86 -28.01
N ALA A 24 -19.49 33.35 -28.78
CA ALA A 24 -19.33 32.90 -30.15
C ALA A 24 -19.48 31.38 -30.14
N ASN A 25 -20.31 30.82 -31.03
CA ASN A 25 -20.33 29.40 -31.30
C ASN A 25 -18.93 29.02 -31.79
N VAL A 26 -18.02 28.75 -30.86
CA VAL A 26 -16.80 28.03 -31.15
C VAL A 26 -17.30 26.64 -31.53
N THR A 27 -17.23 26.34 -32.83
CA THR A 27 -17.41 24.98 -33.32
C THR A 27 -16.30 24.13 -32.71
N GLU A 28 -16.54 23.60 -31.52
CA GLU A 28 -15.65 22.65 -30.88
C GLU A 28 -15.64 21.37 -31.71
N TRP A 29 -14.48 21.07 -32.30
CA TRP A 29 -14.26 19.82 -33.01
C TRP A 29 -14.28 18.66 -32.02
N LYS A 30 -14.77 17.50 -32.47
CA LYS A 30 -14.95 16.31 -31.63
C LYS A 30 -14.15 15.15 -32.17
N ALA A 31 -13.50 14.43 -31.25
CA ALA A 31 -12.76 13.21 -31.54
C ALA A 31 -13.54 11.99 -31.04
N HIS A 32 -14.14 11.26 -31.97
CA HIS A 32 -14.85 10.02 -31.71
C HIS A 32 -13.93 8.83 -31.92
N PHE A 33 -13.79 8.00 -30.89
CA PHE A 33 -13.00 6.78 -30.92
C PHE A 33 -13.92 5.55 -30.82
N ASP A 34 -13.74 4.57 -31.68
CA ASP A 34 -14.46 3.30 -31.64
C ASP A 34 -13.49 2.11 -31.67
N PRO A 35 -13.45 1.25 -30.62
CA PRO A 35 -14.22 1.32 -29.37
C PRO A 35 -13.64 2.31 -28.33
N ASN A 36 -14.51 2.91 -27.50
CA ASN A 36 -14.13 3.69 -26.31
C ASN A 36 -15.07 3.36 -25.13
N PRO A 37 -14.57 2.77 -24.02
CA PRO A 37 -13.18 2.49 -23.67
C PRO A 37 -12.60 1.26 -24.37
N ILE A 38 -11.26 1.16 -24.41
CA ILE A 38 -10.54 0.01 -24.97
C ILE A 38 -9.71 -0.71 -23.90
N THR A 39 -9.69 -2.04 -23.97
CA THR A 39 -8.90 -2.89 -23.08
C THR A 39 -7.90 -3.72 -23.88
N LEU A 40 -6.62 -3.51 -23.60
CA LEU A 40 -5.48 -4.13 -24.28
C LEU A 40 -4.73 -5.08 -23.34
N LYS A 41 -3.99 -6.02 -23.90
CA LYS A 41 -2.98 -6.79 -23.14
C LYS A 41 -1.60 -6.15 -23.30
N THR A 42 -0.73 -6.30 -22.30
CA THR A 42 0.68 -5.90 -22.43
C THR A 42 1.34 -6.61 -23.61
N ALA A 43 2.18 -5.88 -24.36
CA ALA A 43 2.83 -6.31 -25.60
C ALA A 43 1.85 -6.77 -26.70
N SER A 44 0.59 -6.31 -26.64
CA SER A 44 -0.39 -6.55 -27.69
C SER A 44 -0.68 -5.27 -28.48
N ARG A 45 -1.14 -5.46 -29.72
CA ARG A 45 -1.60 -4.39 -30.60
C ARG A 45 -3.10 -4.49 -30.79
N GLN A 46 -3.78 -3.35 -30.87
CA GLN A 46 -5.16 -3.28 -31.32
C GLN A 46 -5.36 -2.08 -32.21
N ARG A 47 -6.15 -2.27 -33.26
CA ARG A 47 -6.52 -1.21 -34.17
C ARG A 47 -7.74 -0.48 -33.62
N VAL A 48 -7.67 0.85 -33.62
CA VAL A 48 -8.75 1.72 -33.15
C VAL A 48 -9.16 2.63 -34.28
N HIS A 49 -10.47 2.81 -34.42
CA HIS A 49 -11.06 3.72 -35.38
C HIS A 49 -11.21 5.11 -34.76
N LEU A 50 -10.80 6.14 -35.51
CA LEU A 50 -10.85 7.54 -35.12
C LEU A 50 -11.63 8.31 -36.18
N VAL A 51 -12.66 9.02 -35.72
CA VAL A 51 -13.42 9.99 -36.50
C VAL A 51 -13.28 11.36 -35.87
N LEU A 52 -12.78 12.33 -36.62
CA LEU A 52 -12.77 13.74 -36.22
C LEU A 52 -13.90 14.46 -36.95
N ASP A 53 -14.79 15.11 -36.20
CA ASP A 53 -15.93 15.85 -36.73
C ASP A 53 -15.87 17.33 -36.32
N GLY A 54 -16.32 18.22 -37.21
CA GLY A 54 -16.50 19.64 -36.88
C GLY A 54 -15.20 20.44 -36.75
N LEU A 55 -14.16 20.06 -37.50
CA LEU A 55 -12.92 20.83 -37.60
C LEU A 55 -13.19 22.25 -38.15
N PRO A 56 -12.63 23.32 -37.56
CA PRO A 56 -12.88 24.69 -38.02
C PRO A 56 -12.43 24.90 -39.48
N GLU A 57 -13.27 25.53 -40.30
CA GLU A 57 -12.93 25.87 -41.70
C GLU A 57 -11.71 26.80 -41.79
N ASP A 58 -11.51 27.66 -40.79
CA ASP A 58 -10.36 28.59 -40.71
C ASP A 58 -9.03 27.83 -40.57
N LEU A 59 -9.03 26.75 -39.77
CA LEU A 59 -7.91 25.84 -39.63
C LEU A 59 -7.65 25.09 -40.96
N MET A 60 -8.71 24.70 -41.67
CA MET A 60 -8.64 24.04 -42.99
C MET A 60 -8.13 24.96 -44.12
N ASN A 61 -8.34 26.27 -44.01
CA ASN A 61 -7.83 27.25 -44.96
C ASN A 61 -6.38 27.67 -44.67
N GLU A 62 -5.96 27.73 -43.40
CA GLU A 62 -4.55 27.90 -43.00
C GLU A 62 -3.70 26.63 -43.27
N LEU A 63 -4.34 25.48 -43.40
CA LEU A 63 -3.75 24.18 -43.78
C LEU A 63 -3.16 24.14 -45.21
N GLN A 64 -3.27 25.22 -46.00
CA GLN A 64 -2.65 25.35 -47.33
C GLN A 64 -1.50 26.39 -47.36
N PRO A 65 -0.23 25.99 -47.13
CA PRO A 65 0.92 26.79 -47.54
C PRO A 65 1.59 26.26 -48.84
N PRO A 66 2.36 27.08 -49.56
CA PRO A 66 2.84 26.81 -50.92
C PRO A 66 4.01 25.80 -51.01
N ASN A 67 4.48 25.25 -49.89
CA ASN A 67 5.65 24.39 -49.82
C ASN A 67 5.40 23.16 -48.92
N ASN A 68 5.73 21.98 -49.45
CA ASN A 68 5.45 20.64 -48.93
C ASN A 68 5.99 20.28 -47.52
N THR A 69 6.55 21.22 -46.75
CA THR A 69 7.20 20.92 -45.46
C THR A 69 6.48 21.46 -44.22
N ASN A 70 5.47 22.34 -44.37
CA ASN A 70 4.80 23.00 -43.23
C ASN A 70 3.28 22.78 -43.23
N GLN A 71 2.83 21.54 -43.44
CA GLN A 71 1.42 21.20 -43.28
C GLN A 71 1.10 20.96 -41.80
N PRO A 72 0.04 21.56 -41.24
CA PRO A 72 -0.47 21.16 -39.93
C PRO A 72 -0.81 19.67 -39.92
N TYR A 73 -0.43 19.00 -38.84
CA TYR A 73 -0.62 17.57 -38.67
C TYR A 73 -1.38 17.30 -37.39
N ILE A 74 -2.18 16.24 -37.42
CA ILE A 74 -2.83 15.70 -36.24
C ILE A 74 -1.86 14.72 -35.60
N GLN A 75 -1.59 14.89 -34.31
CA GLN A 75 -0.81 13.97 -33.50
C GLN A 75 -1.66 13.24 -32.47
N LEU A 76 -1.60 11.90 -32.46
CA LEU A 76 -2.12 11.12 -31.34
C LEU A 76 -1.10 11.11 -30.19
N VAL A 77 -1.49 11.67 -29.05
CA VAL A 77 -0.63 11.81 -27.87
C VAL A 77 -1.21 11.01 -26.71
N SER A 78 -0.41 10.10 -26.17
CA SER A 78 -0.73 9.40 -24.92
C SER A 78 -0.36 10.28 -23.73
N ARG A 79 -1.24 10.38 -22.74
CA ARG A 79 -0.93 11.07 -21.47
C ARG A 79 0.27 10.42 -20.77
N ASP A 80 0.39 9.11 -20.87
CA ASP A 80 1.52 8.35 -20.36
C ASP A 80 2.06 7.40 -21.44
N PRO A 81 3.11 7.82 -22.16
CA PRO A 81 3.75 7.02 -23.20
C PRO A 81 4.39 5.73 -22.67
N GLN A 82 4.66 5.61 -21.36
CA GLN A 82 5.21 4.37 -20.80
C GLN A 82 4.15 3.27 -20.69
N LEU A 83 2.87 3.64 -20.65
CA LEU A 83 1.74 2.71 -20.59
C LEU A 83 1.27 2.33 -21.99
N ALA A 84 0.96 3.33 -22.83
CA ALA A 84 0.45 3.10 -24.18
C ALA A 84 1.13 4.02 -25.20
N THR A 85 1.49 3.48 -26.37
CA THR A 85 2.10 4.24 -27.46
C THR A 85 1.32 4.08 -28.76
N VAL A 86 1.32 5.15 -29.55
CA VAL A 86 0.90 5.14 -30.96
C VAL A 86 2.17 5.33 -31.79
N LYS A 87 2.48 4.41 -32.69
CA LYS A 87 3.73 4.46 -33.48
C LYS A 87 3.83 5.74 -34.32
N HIS A 88 5.02 6.34 -34.36
CA HIS A 88 5.32 7.60 -35.06
C HIS A 88 4.89 7.67 -36.54
N GLN A 89 4.87 6.54 -37.27
CA GLN A 89 4.40 6.50 -38.67
C GLN A 89 2.88 6.67 -38.83
N HIS A 90 2.11 6.42 -37.77
CA HIS A 90 0.66 6.62 -37.72
C HIS A 90 0.24 7.66 -36.67
N SER A 91 1.20 8.23 -35.94
CA SER A 91 0.91 9.30 -34.99
C SER A 91 0.59 10.58 -35.74
N MET A 92 1.17 10.80 -36.92
CA MET A 92 0.91 11.95 -37.79
C MET A 92 -0.01 11.56 -38.93
N VAL A 93 -1.25 12.06 -38.91
CA VAL A 93 -2.19 11.92 -40.04
C VAL A 93 -2.14 13.22 -40.83
N PHE A 94 -1.74 13.12 -42.10
CA PHE A 94 -1.76 14.25 -43.04
C PHE A 94 -3.16 14.41 -43.66
N PHE A 95 -3.68 15.62 -43.69
CA PHE A 95 -5.02 15.92 -44.18
C PHE A 95 -5.16 15.70 -45.70
N PRO A 96 -6.14 14.92 -46.18
CA PRO A 96 -6.59 15.03 -47.56
C PRO A 96 -7.43 16.31 -47.73
N LEU A 97 -7.02 17.17 -48.66
CA LEU A 97 -7.45 18.55 -48.92
C LEU A 97 -8.95 18.83 -49.19
N ASN A 98 -9.90 17.97 -48.83
CA ASN A 98 -11.32 18.14 -49.24
C ASN A 98 -12.37 17.47 -48.33
N LYS A 99 -12.07 17.19 -47.05
CA LYS A 99 -13.05 16.57 -46.13
C LYS A 99 -13.12 17.29 -44.79
N THR A 100 -14.35 17.57 -44.34
CA THR A 100 -14.69 18.13 -43.01
C THR A 100 -14.61 17.10 -41.88
N ALA A 101 -14.39 15.83 -42.23
CA ALA A 101 -14.22 14.74 -41.29
C ALA A 101 -13.01 13.87 -41.67
N VAL A 102 -12.20 13.55 -40.66
CA VAL A 102 -11.05 12.63 -40.79
C VAL A 102 -11.46 11.29 -40.24
N ASP A 103 -11.55 10.29 -41.11
CA ASP A 103 -11.82 8.89 -40.77
C ASP A 103 -10.54 8.10 -40.98
N THR A 104 -9.92 7.65 -39.89
CA THR A 104 -8.66 6.90 -39.93
C THR A 104 -8.60 5.79 -38.89
N ASN A 105 -7.74 4.81 -39.15
CA ASN A 105 -7.41 3.76 -38.20
C ASN A 105 -5.96 3.94 -37.73
N PHE A 106 -5.72 3.77 -36.44
CA PHE A 106 -4.38 3.72 -35.89
C PHE A 106 -4.16 2.45 -35.08
N ASP A 107 -2.90 2.01 -35.04
CA ASP A 107 -2.51 0.86 -34.23
C ASP A 107 -2.00 1.35 -32.88
N LEU A 108 -2.65 0.88 -31.82
CA LEU A 108 -2.34 1.18 -30.43
C LEU A 108 -1.55 0.02 -29.80
N TYR A 109 -0.48 0.34 -29.10
CA TYR A 109 0.39 -0.61 -28.41
C TYR A 109 0.31 -0.43 -26.90
N GLY A 110 0.06 -1.53 -26.18
CA GLY A 110 0.15 -1.56 -24.73
C GLY A 110 1.56 -1.96 -24.28
N GLU A 111 2.33 -1.02 -23.75
CA GLU A 111 3.72 -1.22 -23.34
C GLU A 111 3.82 -1.73 -21.89
N PHE A 112 3.05 -1.13 -20.97
CA PHE A 112 3.05 -1.49 -19.56
C PHE A 112 1.63 -1.49 -18.97
N LEU A 113 1.40 -2.24 -17.90
CA LEU A 113 0.07 -2.33 -17.28
C LEU A 113 -0.32 -1.01 -16.59
N GLY A 114 -1.58 -0.62 -16.72
CA GLY A 114 -2.07 0.64 -16.17
C GLY A 114 -3.27 1.18 -16.93
N GLN A 115 -3.63 2.42 -16.62
CA GLN A 115 -4.70 3.14 -17.30
C GLN A 115 -4.15 4.47 -17.79
N THR A 116 -4.37 4.78 -19.06
CA THR A 116 -3.99 6.05 -19.67
C THR A 116 -5.08 6.55 -20.59
N ASP A 117 -5.09 7.85 -20.85
CA ASP A 117 -6.00 8.48 -21.80
C ASP A 117 -5.18 8.95 -23.01
N ILE A 118 -5.70 8.68 -24.21
CA ILE A 118 -5.11 9.16 -25.48
C ILE A 118 -5.94 10.31 -26.01
N PHE A 119 -5.23 11.36 -26.41
CA PHE A 119 -5.79 12.60 -26.93
C PHE A 119 -5.35 12.77 -28.37
N VAL A 120 -6.16 13.52 -29.11
CA VAL A 120 -5.75 14.07 -30.39
C VAL A 120 -5.23 15.47 -30.12
N GLU A 121 -4.01 15.75 -30.53
CA GLU A 121 -3.43 17.10 -30.55
C GLU A 121 -3.37 17.58 -32.00
N ILE A 122 -3.82 18.81 -32.23
CA ILE A 122 -3.64 19.50 -33.51
C ILE A 122 -2.56 20.56 -33.28
N THR A 123 -1.49 20.50 -34.07
CA THR A 123 -0.39 21.46 -34.01
C THR A 123 -0.42 22.35 -35.24
N ASN A 124 -0.60 23.66 -35.04
CA ASN A 124 -0.44 24.64 -36.13
C ASN A 124 1.05 25.05 -36.21
N PRO A 125 1.77 24.73 -37.31
CA PRO A 125 3.19 25.03 -37.45
C PRO A 125 3.50 26.53 -37.53
N SER A 126 2.50 27.39 -37.81
CA SER A 126 2.66 28.84 -37.91
C SER A 126 2.82 29.50 -36.54
N ASP A 127 2.00 29.10 -35.56
CA ASP A 127 1.95 29.72 -34.22
C ASP A 127 2.42 28.79 -33.09
N ASN A 128 2.74 27.52 -33.40
CA ASN A 128 3.15 26.49 -32.46
C ASN A 128 2.14 26.25 -31.31
N VAL A 129 0.89 26.67 -31.51
CA VAL A 129 -0.22 26.43 -30.60
C VAL A 129 -0.73 25.01 -30.80
N THR A 130 -0.83 24.26 -29.71
CA THR A 130 -1.38 22.91 -29.70
C THR A 130 -2.75 22.89 -29.04
N GLU A 131 -3.74 22.37 -29.75
CA GLU A 131 -5.10 22.21 -29.24
C GLU A 131 -5.39 20.72 -28.99
N LYS A 132 -5.90 20.39 -27.80
CA LYS A 132 -6.22 19.02 -27.39
C LYS A 132 -7.70 18.72 -27.60
N SER A 133 -8.00 17.50 -28.02
CA SER A 133 -9.39 17.04 -28.15
C SER A 133 -10.11 17.03 -26.80
N ASN A 134 -11.36 17.50 -26.80
CA ASN A 134 -12.24 17.46 -25.63
C ASN A 134 -12.60 16.02 -25.22
N GLN A 135 -12.63 15.09 -26.17
CA GLN A 135 -12.83 13.66 -25.92
C GLN A 135 -11.50 12.91 -25.97
N SER A 136 -11.36 11.91 -25.09
CA SER A 136 -10.19 11.07 -24.99
C SER A 136 -10.56 9.60 -25.10
N LEU A 137 -9.68 8.80 -25.70
CA LEU A 137 -9.77 7.35 -25.65
C LEU A 137 -9.21 6.85 -24.33
N ARG A 138 -10.05 6.21 -23.51
CA ARG A 138 -9.57 5.55 -22.28
C ARG A 138 -9.01 4.18 -22.61
N VAL A 139 -7.72 4.00 -22.33
CA VAL A 139 -6.97 2.77 -22.59
C VAL A 139 -6.65 2.08 -21.26
N THR A 140 -7.15 0.86 -21.10
CA THR A 140 -6.79 -0.01 -19.97
C THR A 140 -5.88 -1.13 -20.46
N ILE A 141 -4.67 -1.22 -19.91
CA ILE A 141 -3.72 -2.28 -20.28
C ILE A 141 -3.65 -3.29 -19.14
N LEU A 142 -4.01 -4.53 -19.47
CA LEU A 142 -4.02 -5.67 -18.58
C LEU A 142 -2.85 -6.60 -18.89
N ARG A 143 -2.36 -7.29 -17.87
CA ARG A 143 -1.41 -8.39 -18.07
C ARG A 143 -2.15 -9.60 -18.69
N PRO A 144 -1.52 -10.36 -19.61
CA PRO A 144 -2.11 -11.62 -20.06
C PRO A 144 -2.25 -12.59 -18.89
N ALA A 145 -3.45 -13.15 -18.71
CA ALA A 145 -3.71 -14.14 -17.65
C ALA A 145 -2.85 -15.38 -17.82
N ARG A 146 -2.01 -15.69 -16.82
CA ARG A 146 -1.16 -16.88 -16.81
C ARG A 146 -1.73 -17.91 -15.85
N LEU A 147 -1.47 -19.19 -16.12
CA LEU A 147 -1.88 -20.28 -15.21
C LEU A 147 -1.27 -20.10 -13.81
N ILE A 148 -0.05 -19.55 -13.75
CA ILE A 148 0.64 -19.24 -12.49
C ILE A 148 -0.11 -18.21 -11.63
N ASP A 149 -0.86 -17.30 -12.25
CA ASP A 149 -1.63 -16.28 -11.53
C ASP A 149 -2.84 -16.93 -10.84
N LYS A 150 -3.52 -17.88 -11.50
CA LYS A 150 -4.59 -18.66 -10.88
C LYS A 150 -4.06 -19.50 -9.70
N LEU A 151 -2.90 -20.14 -9.88
CA LEU A 151 -2.24 -20.88 -8.81
C LEU A 151 -1.87 -19.97 -7.63
N PHE A 152 -1.39 -18.75 -7.90
CA PHE A 152 -1.14 -17.75 -6.86
C PHE A 152 -2.41 -17.42 -6.10
N THR A 153 -3.48 -17.04 -6.80
CA THR A 153 -4.77 -16.67 -6.23
C THR A 153 -5.32 -17.76 -5.32
N TYR A 154 -5.33 -19.02 -5.78
CA TYR A 154 -5.79 -20.15 -4.95
C TYR A 154 -4.88 -20.39 -3.74
N SER A 155 -3.57 -20.26 -3.91
CA SER A 155 -2.60 -20.40 -2.81
C SER A 155 -2.82 -19.34 -1.73
N VAL A 156 -3.08 -18.09 -2.13
CA VAL A 156 -3.39 -16.98 -1.20
C VAL A 156 -4.68 -17.28 -0.43
N ILE A 157 -5.75 -17.71 -1.10
CA ILE A 157 -7.04 -18.04 -0.44
C ILE A 157 -6.84 -19.15 0.59
N ILE A 158 -6.13 -20.23 0.22
CA ILE A 158 -5.87 -21.36 1.11
C ILE A 158 -5.02 -20.92 2.31
N LEU A 159 -3.93 -20.17 2.08
CA LEU A 159 -3.09 -19.66 3.18
C LEU A 159 -3.90 -18.78 4.13
N VAL A 160 -4.58 -17.78 3.60
CA VAL A 160 -5.34 -16.82 4.42
C VAL A 160 -6.42 -17.57 5.21
N SER A 161 -7.08 -18.55 4.61
CA SER A 161 -8.05 -19.39 5.33
C SER A 161 -7.40 -20.18 6.47
N ILE A 162 -6.25 -20.82 6.23
CA ILE A 162 -5.51 -21.55 7.27
C ILE A 162 -5.05 -20.60 8.39
N LEU A 163 -4.58 -19.40 8.06
CA LEU A 163 -4.19 -18.38 9.05
C LEU A 163 -5.37 -17.96 9.92
N TYR A 164 -6.53 -17.74 9.32
CA TYR A 164 -7.72 -17.33 10.08
C TYR A 164 -8.28 -18.48 10.94
N ILE A 165 -8.23 -19.72 10.46
CA ILE A 165 -8.51 -20.90 11.30
C ILE A 165 -7.51 -20.93 12.47
N ASN A 166 -6.23 -20.68 12.24
CA ASN A 166 -5.23 -20.65 13.31
C ASN A 166 -5.52 -19.56 14.35
N PHE A 167 -5.89 -18.36 13.90
CA PHE A 167 -6.28 -17.26 14.80
C PHE A 167 -7.51 -17.62 15.64
N GLY A 168 -8.53 -18.20 15.02
CA GLY A 168 -9.71 -18.69 15.74
C GLY A 168 -9.35 -19.81 16.73
N ALA A 169 -8.49 -20.74 16.33
CA ALA A 169 -8.02 -21.83 17.16
C ALA A 169 -7.15 -21.35 18.35
N ALA A 170 -6.44 -20.23 18.19
CA ALA A 170 -5.63 -19.62 19.24
C ALA A 170 -6.47 -18.81 20.26
N LEU A 171 -7.71 -18.45 19.93
CA LEU A 171 -8.56 -17.62 20.79
C LEU A 171 -9.21 -18.44 21.91
N SER A 172 -8.47 -18.67 22.99
CA SER A 172 -9.05 -19.26 24.20
C SER A 172 -9.70 -18.21 25.11
N LEU A 173 -10.82 -18.56 25.75
CA LEU A 173 -11.48 -17.69 26.75
C LEU A 173 -10.57 -17.35 27.93
N GLU A 174 -9.68 -18.28 28.29
CA GLU A 174 -8.67 -18.08 29.33
C GLU A 174 -7.67 -17.00 28.91
N THR A 175 -7.21 -17.04 27.65
CA THR A 175 -6.34 -16.01 27.07
C THR A 175 -7.01 -14.65 27.10
N ILE A 176 -8.28 -14.54 26.69
CA ILE A 176 -9.03 -13.26 26.77
C ILE A 176 -9.14 -12.77 28.23
N LYS A 177 -9.44 -13.66 29.16
CA LYS A 177 -9.59 -13.32 30.59
C LYS A 177 -8.28 -12.80 31.19
N ASP A 178 -7.15 -13.42 30.85
CA ASP A 178 -5.84 -12.96 31.34
C ASP A 178 -5.45 -11.61 30.73
N ILE A 179 -5.87 -11.33 29.50
CA ILE A 179 -5.65 -10.02 28.88
C ILE A 179 -6.45 -8.92 29.59
N LEU A 180 -7.71 -9.20 29.93
CA LEU A 180 -8.58 -8.26 30.65
C LEU A 180 -8.04 -7.91 32.05
N ARG A 181 -7.15 -8.73 32.63
CA ARG A 181 -6.50 -8.45 33.92
C ARG A 181 -5.37 -7.41 33.82
N ARG A 182 -4.76 -7.20 32.64
CA ARG A 182 -3.70 -6.21 32.41
C ARG A 182 -3.95 -5.43 31.11
N PRO A 183 -4.97 -4.56 31.09
CA PRO A 183 -5.49 -3.98 29.85
C PRO A 183 -4.63 -2.84 29.27
N VAL A 184 -3.69 -2.28 30.04
CA VAL A 184 -2.96 -1.07 29.62
C VAL A 184 -2.15 -1.29 28.34
N GLY A 185 -1.34 -2.36 28.26
CA GLY A 185 -0.58 -2.68 27.06
C GLY A 185 -1.46 -2.90 25.81
N PRO A 186 -2.48 -3.77 25.88
CA PRO A 186 -3.43 -3.97 24.80
C PRO A 186 -4.17 -2.70 24.35
N ILE A 187 -4.56 -1.82 25.28
CA ILE A 187 -5.22 -0.54 24.93
C ILE A 187 -4.26 0.37 24.17
N ILE A 188 -3.01 0.50 24.64
CA ILE A 188 -2.00 1.31 23.95
C ILE A 188 -1.82 0.79 22.53
N CYS A 189 -1.63 -0.52 22.38
CA CYS A 189 -1.47 -1.14 21.07
C CYS A 189 -2.71 -0.91 20.20
N PHE A 190 -3.92 -1.08 20.73
CA PHE A 190 -5.16 -0.83 19.98
C PHE A 190 -5.23 0.61 19.43
N ILE A 191 -4.90 1.60 20.26
CA ILE A 191 -4.86 3.01 19.86
C ILE A 191 -3.79 3.22 18.78
N CYS A 192 -2.58 2.70 18.98
CA CYS A 192 -1.54 2.83 17.97
C CYS A 192 -1.94 2.15 16.65
N GLN A 193 -2.49 0.95 16.73
CA GLN A 193 -2.83 0.10 15.60
C GLN A 193 -3.98 0.64 14.76
N PHE A 194 -5.05 1.14 15.40
CA PHE A 194 -6.26 1.56 14.69
C PHE A 194 -6.51 3.05 14.68
N ILE A 195 -5.60 3.86 15.23
CA ILE A 195 -5.65 5.32 15.09
C ILE A 195 -4.36 5.81 14.46
N LEU A 196 -3.20 5.53 15.06
CA LEU A 196 -1.94 6.08 14.56
C LEU A 196 -1.50 5.48 13.23
N MET A 197 -1.55 4.16 13.07
CA MET A 197 -1.11 3.50 11.83
C MET A 197 -1.96 3.90 10.61
N PRO A 198 -3.31 3.96 10.69
CA PRO A 198 -4.16 4.51 9.63
C PRO A 198 -3.86 5.97 9.27
N LEU A 199 -3.67 6.83 10.28
CA LEU A 199 -3.37 8.24 10.05
C LEU A 199 -1.96 8.42 9.44
N THR A 200 -1.01 7.61 9.90
CA THR A 200 0.37 7.61 9.38
C THR A 200 0.40 7.12 7.95
N SER A 201 -0.28 6.02 7.62
CA SER A 201 -0.32 5.49 6.26
C SER A 201 -1.04 6.43 5.29
N TYR A 202 -2.13 7.07 5.72
CA TYR A 202 -2.81 8.10 4.95
C TYR A 202 -1.92 9.33 4.71
N GLY A 203 -1.28 9.84 5.77
CA GLY A 203 -0.40 11.01 5.69
C GLY A 203 0.84 10.76 4.82
N LEU A 204 1.52 9.63 5.02
CA LEU A 204 2.65 9.21 4.18
C LEU A 204 2.20 9.00 2.74
N GLY A 205 1.04 8.37 2.53
CA GLY A 205 0.51 8.12 1.19
C GLY A 205 0.23 9.43 0.44
N PHE A 206 -0.37 10.40 1.12
CA PHE A 206 -0.64 11.72 0.56
C PHE A 206 0.64 12.49 0.22
N TRP A 207 1.66 12.41 1.08
CA TRP A 207 2.90 13.16 0.88
C TRP A 207 3.82 12.51 -0.17
N LEU A 208 3.95 11.19 -0.17
CA LEU A 208 4.85 10.46 -1.08
C LEU A 208 4.24 10.21 -2.46
N PHE A 209 2.92 10.07 -2.55
CA PHE A 209 2.22 9.65 -3.77
C PHE A 209 1.10 10.62 -4.17
N PRO A 210 1.42 11.91 -4.44
CA PRO A 210 0.40 12.89 -4.82
C PRO A 210 -0.30 12.54 -6.14
N ASN A 211 0.41 11.87 -7.06
CA ASN A 211 -0.10 11.51 -8.39
C ASN A 211 -0.27 9.99 -8.60
N ALA A 212 0.18 9.16 -7.65
CA ALA A 212 0.18 7.69 -7.76
C ALA A 212 -0.79 7.08 -6.73
N HIS A 213 -2.08 7.27 -6.96
CA HIS A 213 -3.14 6.99 -5.98
C HIS A 213 -3.23 5.50 -5.61
N GLU A 214 -2.89 4.61 -6.54
CA GLU A 214 -2.74 3.18 -6.35
C GLU A 214 -1.67 2.84 -5.29
N MET A 215 -0.55 3.57 -5.26
CA MET A 215 0.49 3.37 -4.25
C MET A 215 0.01 3.88 -2.87
N ALA A 216 -0.70 5.01 -2.85
CA ALA A 216 -1.31 5.53 -1.63
C ALA A 216 -2.37 4.57 -1.06
N LEU A 217 -3.22 3.97 -1.92
CA LEU A 217 -4.18 2.93 -1.52
C LEU A 217 -3.47 1.71 -0.93
N GLY A 218 -2.42 1.22 -1.59
CA GLY A 218 -1.61 0.12 -1.10
C GLY A 218 -1.03 0.37 0.29
N LEU A 219 -0.46 1.56 0.50
CA LEU A 219 0.07 1.96 1.81
C LEU A 219 -1.04 2.07 2.86
N PHE A 220 -2.18 2.67 2.50
CA PHE A 220 -3.30 2.88 3.39
C PHE A 220 -3.88 1.54 3.88
N PHE A 221 -4.15 0.60 2.97
CA PHE A 221 -4.63 -0.75 3.29
C PHE A 221 -3.65 -1.50 4.20
N THR A 222 -2.34 -1.27 4.03
CA THR A 222 -1.32 -1.81 4.92
C THR A 222 -1.41 -1.23 6.33
N GLY A 223 -1.61 0.09 6.46
CA GLY A 223 -1.68 0.74 7.78
C GLY A 223 -2.99 0.55 8.55
N ILE A 224 -4.09 0.18 7.88
CA ILE A 224 -5.36 -0.16 8.54
C ILE A 224 -5.46 -1.65 8.91
N SER A 225 -4.55 -2.47 8.39
CA SER A 225 -4.50 -3.90 8.70
C SER A 225 -4.20 -4.14 10.19
N PRO A 226 -4.52 -5.32 10.76
CA PRO A 226 -4.13 -5.65 12.12
C PRO A 226 -2.63 -5.98 12.23
N GLY A 227 -2.16 -6.21 13.46
CA GLY A 227 -0.79 -6.66 13.73
C GLY A 227 -0.45 -7.95 12.99
N GLY A 228 0.77 -8.03 12.45
CA GLY A 228 1.22 -9.19 11.67
C GLY A 228 1.79 -10.30 12.54
N GLY A 229 1.46 -11.57 12.25
CA GLY A 229 1.89 -12.71 13.07
C GLY A 229 3.40 -12.89 13.26
N ALA A 230 4.22 -12.28 12.39
CA ALA A 230 5.66 -12.20 12.54
C ALA A 230 6.12 -11.40 13.78
N SER A 231 5.27 -10.53 14.33
CA SER A 231 5.53 -9.76 15.56
C SER A 231 5.88 -10.68 16.73
N ASN A 232 5.13 -11.77 16.90
CA ASN A 232 5.35 -12.75 17.97
C ASN A 232 6.76 -13.34 17.95
N MET A 233 7.33 -13.57 16.76
CA MET A 233 8.69 -14.09 16.62
C MET A 233 9.72 -13.01 16.97
N TRP A 234 9.54 -11.79 16.46
CA TRP A 234 10.46 -10.68 16.74
C TRP A 234 10.43 -10.25 18.21
N THR A 235 9.24 -10.23 18.84
CA THR A 235 9.11 -9.99 20.27
C THR A 235 9.89 -11.03 21.07
N LEU A 236 9.81 -12.31 20.70
CA LEU A 236 10.61 -13.36 21.35
C LEU A 236 12.11 -13.15 21.15
N LEU A 237 12.55 -12.89 19.91
CA LEU A 237 13.97 -12.70 19.58
C LEU A 237 14.60 -11.49 20.26
N LEU A 238 13.81 -10.43 20.50
CA LEU A 238 14.24 -9.20 21.15
C LEU A 238 14.03 -9.22 22.68
N GLY A 239 13.61 -10.34 23.26
CA GLY A 239 13.41 -10.47 24.71
C GLY A 239 12.18 -9.73 25.26
N GLY A 240 11.18 -9.49 24.43
CA GLY A 240 9.91 -8.89 24.81
C GLY A 240 8.90 -9.88 25.39
N ASN A 241 7.78 -9.35 25.89
CA ASN A 241 6.69 -10.16 26.45
C ASN A 241 5.87 -10.85 25.35
N ILE A 242 6.15 -12.13 25.09
CA ILE A 242 5.46 -12.93 24.06
C ILE A 242 3.98 -13.12 24.36
N HIS A 243 3.59 -13.26 25.62
CA HIS A 243 2.18 -13.44 26.00
C HIS A 243 1.37 -12.19 25.66
N LEU A 244 1.96 -11.01 25.89
CA LEU A 244 1.37 -9.74 25.53
C LEU A 244 1.31 -9.55 24.00
N SER A 245 2.34 -9.92 23.24
CA SER A 245 2.30 -9.83 21.75
C SER A 245 1.18 -10.71 21.18
N ILE A 246 1.09 -11.97 21.58
CA ILE A 246 0.03 -12.88 21.10
C ILE A 246 -1.36 -12.31 21.41
N ALA A 247 -1.54 -11.76 22.62
CA ALA A 247 -2.77 -11.11 23.03
C ALA A 247 -3.14 -9.92 22.14
N MET A 248 -2.19 -9.03 21.88
CA MET A 248 -2.41 -7.84 21.06
C MET A 248 -2.67 -8.18 19.59
N THR A 249 -1.95 -9.15 19.01
CA THR A 249 -2.22 -9.66 17.65
C THR A 249 -3.63 -10.21 17.56
N THR A 250 -4.05 -10.95 18.59
CA THR A 250 -5.37 -11.58 18.62
C THR A 250 -6.48 -10.54 18.71
N ILE A 251 -6.35 -9.57 19.63
CA ILE A 251 -7.32 -8.46 19.78
C ILE A 251 -7.39 -7.63 18.51
N SER A 252 -6.24 -7.26 17.93
CA SER A 252 -6.22 -6.47 16.71
C SER A 252 -6.84 -7.23 15.53
N THR A 253 -6.56 -8.53 15.41
CA THR A 253 -7.17 -9.36 14.34
C THR A 253 -8.69 -9.37 14.44
N ILE A 254 -9.25 -9.52 15.66
CA ILE A 254 -10.70 -9.48 15.87
C ILE A 254 -11.27 -8.08 15.60
N ALA A 255 -10.61 -7.05 16.11
CA ALA A 255 -11.04 -5.67 15.92
C ALA A 255 -10.98 -5.24 14.45
N SER A 256 -10.09 -5.80 13.65
CA SER A 256 -9.91 -5.42 12.24
C SER A 256 -11.17 -5.62 11.40
N PHE A 257 -12.03 -6.59 11.74
CA PHE A 257 -13.31 -6.80 11.06
C PHE A 257 -14.25 -5.59 11.15
N GLY A 258 -14.16 -4.78 12.21
CA GLY A 258 -14.90 -3.52 12.33
C GLY A 258 -14.06 -2.31 11.91
N MET A 259 -12.80 -2.27 12.35
CA MET A 259 -11.93 -1.10 12.17
C MET A 259 -11.47 -0.91 10.72
N MET A 260 -11.15 -1.98 9.98
CA MET A 260 -10.74 -1.85 8.57
C MET A 260 -11.87 -1.27 7.71
N PRO A 261 -13.10 -1.83 7.72
CA PRO A 261 -14.21 -1.21 7.02
C PRO A 261 -14.42 0.25 7.44
N LEU A 262 -14.40 0.56 8.74
CA LEU A 262 -14.57 1.92 9.23
C LEU A 262 -13.57 2.90 8.60
N TRP A 263 -12.30 2.53 8.50
CA TRP A 263 -11.29 3.36 7.84
C TRP A 263 -11.46 3.44 6.32
N ILE A 264 -11.89 2.36 5.68
CA ILE A 264 -12.20 2.34 4.24
C ILE A 264 -13.38 3.28 3.92
N PHE A 265 -14.44 3.25 4.74
CA PHE A 265 -15.62 4.10 4.59
C PHE A 265 -15.35 5.59 4.90
N THR A 266 -14.28 5.88 5.63
CA THR A 266 -13.89 7.25 6.00
C THR A 266 -12.72 7.74 5.13
N LEU A 267 -11.47 7.60 5.58
CA LEU A 267 -10.30 8.09 4.84
C LEU A 267 -10.08 7.36 3.51
N GLY A 268 -10.39 6.06 3.44
CA GLY A 268 -10.24 5.28 2.21
C GLY A 268 -11.07 5.87 1.06
N LYS A 269 -12.32 6.29 1.35
CA LYS A 269 -13.20 6.96 0.38
C LYS A 269 -12.53 8.18 -0.27
N LEU A 270 -11.82 9.00 0.50
CA LEU A 270 -11.11 10.17 -0.02
C LEU A 270 -9.98 9.79 -1.00
N ILE A 271 -9.27 8.68 -0.73
CA ILE A 271 -8.22 8.19 -1.64
C ILE A 271 -8.85 7.65 -2.93
N PHE A 272 -9.94 6.87 -2.83
CA PHE A 272 -10.67 6.35 -3.98
C PHE A 272 -11.27 7.46 -4.85
N GLU A 273 -11.85 8.49 -4.25
CA GLU A 273 -12.38 9.67 -4.98
C GLU A 273 -11.28 10.39 -5.76
N ARG A 274 -10.10 10.57 -5.15
CA ARG A 274 -8.93 11.17 -5.84
C ARG A 274 -8.41 10.31 -6.98
N ALA A 275 -8.46 8.99 -6.81
CA ALA A 275 -8.17 8.03 -7.87
C ALA A 275 -9.23 8.00 -8.98
N LYS A 276 -10.35 8.74 -8.84
CA LYS A 276 -11.54 8.67 -9.72
C LYS A 276 -12.10 7.24 -9.83
N LEU A 277 -11.96 6.47 -8.75
CA LEU A 277 -12.44 5.09 -8.64
C LEU A 277 -13.66 5.04 -7.71
N GLY A 278 -14.66 4.24 -8.11
CA GLY A 278 -15.73 3.87 -7.19
C GLY A 278 -15.20 2.90 -6.14
N VAL A 279 -15.53 3.12 -4.86
CA VAL A 279 -15.14 2.19 -3.79
C VAL A 279 -15.92 0.87 -3.98
N PRO A 280 -15.27 -0.28 -4.10
CA PRO A 280 -15.95 -1.56 -4.32
C PRO A 280 -16.49 -2.13 -2.99
N TYR A 281 -17.39 -1.41 -2.33
CA TYR A 281 -17.90 -1.74 -0.99
C TYR A 281 -18.46 -3.17 -0.91
N SER A 282 -19.21 -3.61 -1.93
CA SER A 282 -19.77 -4.96 -1.97
C SER A 282 -18.67 -6.03 -1.96
N LYS A 283 -17.60 -5.87 -2.76
CA LYS A 283 -16.49 -6.82 -2.81
C LYS A 283 -15.69 -6.82 -1.51
N ILE A 284 -15.37 -5.63 -0.98
CA ILE A 284 -14.65 -5.48 0.31
C ILE A 284 -15.43 -6.16 1.44
N PHE A 285 -16.74 -5.92 1.53
CA PHE A 285 -17.60 -6.52 2.53
C PHE A 285 -17.69 -8.04 2.37
N THR A 286 -17.85 -8.52 1.13
CA THR A 286 -17.89 -9.96 0.82
C THR A 286 -16.60 -10.65 1.24
N MET A 287 -15.43 -10.05 0.95
CA MET A 287 -14.15 -10.61 1.32
C MET A 287 -13.92 -10.56 2.83
N ALA A 288 -14.27 -9.46 3.49
CA ALA A 288 -14.20 -9.35 4.95
C ALA A 288 -15.09 -10.37 5.66
N PHE A 289 -16.33 -10.57 5.21
CA PHE A 289 -17.22 -11.61 5.73
C PHE A 289 -16.74 -13.01 5.37
N GLY A 290 -16.16 -13.20 4.20
CA GLY A 290 -15.54 -14.46 3.80
C GLY A 290 -14.45 -14.91 4.77
N LEU A 291 -13.71 -13.97 5.37
CA LEU A 291 -12.69 -14.25 6.39
C LEU A 291 -13.27 -14.62 7.76
N LEU A 292 -14.54 -14.29 8.05
CA LEU A 292 -15.21 -14.73 9.27
C LEU A 292 -15.50 -16.24 9.26
N ILE A 293 -15.66 -16.86 8.09
CA ILE A 293 -15.92 -18.29 7.96
C ILE A 293 -14.75 -19.13 8.50
N PRO A 294 -13.50 -19.01 7.98
CA PRO A 294 -12.36 -19.76 8.51
C PRO A 294 -12.08 -19.40 9.97
N LEU A 295 -12.27 -18.14 10.38
CA LEU A 295 -12.13 -17.74 11.78
C LEU A 295 -13.11 -18.50 12.68
N SER A 296 -14.38 -18.56 12.28
CA SER A 296 -15.44 -19.25 13.03
C SER A 296 -15.15 -20.74 13.14
N ILE A 297 -14.63 -21.36 12.07
CA ILE A 297 -14.16 -22.76 12.11
C ILE A 297 -13.07 -22.93 13.16
N GLY A 298 -12.07 -22.04 13.19
CA GLY A 298 -11.02 -22.04 14.21
C GLY A 298 -11.59 -21.94 15.64
N LEU A 299 -12.55 -21.02 15.86
CA LEU A 299 -13.21 -20.84 17.15
C LEU A 299 -14.00 -22.07 17.58
N LEU A 300 -14.72 -22.71 16.66
CA LEU A 300 -15.45 -23.96 16.92
C LEU A 300 -14.49 -25.09 17.30
N ILE A 301 -13.35 -25.22 16.61
CA ILE A 301 -12.30 -26.19 16.97
C ILE A 301 -11.76 -25.92 18.37
N GLN A 302 -11.49 -24.65 18.71
CA GLN A 302 -11.03 -24.27 20.05
C GLN A 302 -12.07 -24.57 21.13
N ARG A 303 -13.36 -24.39 20.83
CA ARG A 303 -14.46 -24.62 21.77
C ARG A 303 -14.75 -26.10 22.01
N PHE A 304 -14.82 -26.90 20.94
CA PHE A 304 -15.25 -28.31 21.02
C PHE A 304 -14.08 -29.30 21.13
N LEU A 305 -12.91 -28.96 20.56
CA LEU A 305 -11.76 -29.86 20.47
C LEU A 305 -10.46 -29.15 20.92
N PRO A 306 -10.36 -28.68 22.18
CA PRO A 306 -9.21 -27.88 22.65
C PRO A 306 -7.87 -28.61 22.60
N ARG A 307 -7.87 -29.97 22.62
CA ARG A 307 -6.66 -30.76 22.40
C ARG A 307 -6.17 -30.65 20.95
N VAL A 308 -7.09 -30.71 19.98
CA VAL A 308 -6.78 -30.54 18.55
C VAL A 308 -6.34 -29.11 18.29
N ALA A 309 -7.04 -28.12 18.84
CA ALA A 309 -6.68 -26.72 18.68
C ALA A 309 -5.24 -26.40 19.15
N ARG A 310 -4.81 -26.96 20.30
CA ARG A 310 -3.42 -26.80 20.77
C ARG A 310 -2.39 -27.42 19.82
N VAL A 311 -2.70 -28.58 19.24
CA VAL A 311 -1.82 -29.20 18.22
C VAL A 311 -1.81 -28.35 16.96
N LEU A 312 -2.98 -27.89 16.52
CA LEU A 312 -3.16 -27.05 15.34
C LEU A 312 -2.33 -25.76 15.48
N VAL A 313 -2.48 -25.02 16.57
CA VAL A 313 -1.71 -23.78 16.82
C VAL A 313 -0.20 -24.04 16.83
N ARG A 314 0.23 -25.17 17.40
CA ARG A 314 1.66 -25.54 17.45
C ARG A 314 2.22 -25.86 16.07
N VAL A 315 1.47 -26.58 15.23
CA VAL A 315 1.90 -26.99 13.88
C VAL A 315 1.77 -25.82 12.89
N LEU A 316 0.67 -25.06 12.96
CA LEU A 316 0.40 -23.98 12.03
C LEU A 316 1.32 -22.79 12.24
N LYS A 317 1.91 -22.58 13.43
CA LYS A 317 2.84 -21.47 13.67
C LYS A 317 4.08 -21.49 12.75
N PRO A 318 4.89 -22.58 12.67
CA PRO A 318 5.99 -22.65 11.70
C PRO A 318 5.51 -22.77 10.25
N VAL A 319 4.41 -23.49 10.00
CA VAL A 319 3.84 -23.63 8.64
C VAL A 319 3.41 -22.28 8.07
N SER A 320 2.81 -21.43 8.90
CA SER A 320 2.39 -20.07 8.53
C SER A 320 3.58 -19.21 8.11
N MET A 321 4.70 -19.30 8.83
CA MET A 321 5.94 -18.58 8.48
C MET A 321 6.49 -19.04 7.12
N ILE A 322 6.56 -20.36 6.90
CA ILE A 322 7.02 -20.93 5.61
C ILE A 322 6.08 -20.51 4.48
N LEU A 323 4.77 -20.54 4.71
CA LEU A 323 3.78 -20.27 3.69
C LEU A 323 3.67 -18.77 3.38
N ILE A 324 3.88 -17.88 4.36
CA ILE A 324 4.06 -16.43 4.12
C ILE A 324 5.33 -16.18 3.30
N LEU A 325 6.45 -16.82 3.65
CA LEU A 325 7.68 -16.70 2.87
C LEU A 325 7.47 -17.21 1.43
N PHE A 326 6.77 -18.32 1.26
CA PHE A 326 6.38 -18.84 -0.05
C PHE A 326 5.56 -17.82 -0.83
N ILE A 327 4.54 -17.18 -0.24
CA ILE A 327 3.77 -16.15 -0.94
C ILE A 327 4.62 -14.95 -1.31
N ILE A 328 5.52 -14.49 -0.44
CA ILE A 328 6.42 -13.37 -0.76
C ILE A 328 7.31 -13.77 -1.94
N VAL A 329 8.01 -14.89 -1.86
CA VAL A 329 8.91 -15.37 -2.93
C VAL A 329 8.14 -15.61 -4.23
N PHE A 330 6.98 -16.24 -4.15
CA PHE A 330 6.14 -16.51 -5.31
C PHE A 330 5.61 -15.21 -5.92
N ALA A 331 5.13 -14.27 -5.11
CA ALA A 331 4.68 -12.95 -5.58
C ALA A 331 5.81 -12.17 -6.24
N ILE A 332 7.02 -12.23 -5.70
CA ILE A 332 8.24 -11.65 -6.26
C ILE A 332 8.55 -12.26 -7.63
N ILE A 333 8.49 -13.58 -7.76
CA ILE A 333 8.77 -14.31 -9.01
C ILE A 333 7.69 -14.03 -10.05
N THR A 334 6.40 -14.14 -9.69
CA THR A 334 5.27 -13.97 -10.63
C THR A 334 5.13 -12.53 -11.09
N ASN A 335 5.54 -11.59 -10.25
CA ASN A 335 5.45 -10.17 -10.49
C ASN A 335 6.82 -9.50 -10.48
N PHE A 336 7.83 -10.12 -11.10
CA PHE A 336 9.15 -9.48 -11.19
C PHE A 336 9.09 -8.08 -11.83
N TYR A 337 8.14 -7.85 -12.73
CA TYR A 337 7.88 -6.52 -13.31
C TYR A 337 7.48 -5.46 -12.25
N ILE A 338 6.88 -5.84 -11.12
CA ILE A 338 6.55 -4.91 -10.01
C ILE A 338 7.82 -4.25 -9.46
N PHE A 339 8.97 -4.93 -9.51
CA PHE A 339 10.23 -4.30 -9.10
C PHE A 339 10.66 -3.17 -10.03
N GLN A 340 10.16 -3.10 -11.26
CA GLN A 340 10.38 -1.93 -12.12
C GLN A 340 9.60 -0.70 -11.60
N LEU A 341 8.53 -0.91 -10.82
CA LEU A 341 7.78 0.14 -10.16
C LEU A 341 8.41 0.60 -8.84
N PHE A 342 9.42 -0.11 -8.31
CA PHE A 342 10.09 0.28 -7.06
C PHE A 342 10.84 1.60 -7.25
N SER A 343 10.17 2.69 -6.90
CA SER A 343 10.77 4.00 -6.80
C SER A 343 11.33 4.24 -5.39
N TRP A 344 12.16 5.26 -5.24
CA TRP A 344 12.67 5.65 -3.92
C TRP A 344 11.53 6.00 -2.95
N GLN A 345 10.41 6.55 -3.45
CA GLN A 345 9.22 6.84 -2.64
C GLN A 345 8.60 5.56 -2.06
N ILE A 346 8.55 4.46 -2.81
CA ILE A 346 8.03 3.17 -2.34
C ILE A 346 8.93 2.55 -1.28
N VAL A 347 10.25 2.70 -1.41
CA VAL A 347 11.21 2.26 -0.39
C VAL A 347 11.06 3.10 0.89
N VAL A 348 10.95 4.42 0.75
CA VAL A 348 10.72 5.33 1.88
C VAL A 348 9.39 5.05 2.56
N ALA A 349 8.31 4.78 1.81
CA ALA A 349 7.03 4.36 2.37
C ALA A 349 7.15 3.01 3.12
N GLY A 350 7.85 2.05 2.50
CA GLY A 350 8.09 0.71 3.02
C GLY A 350 8.85 0.71 4.35
N LEU A 351 9.80 1.63 4.52
CA LEU A 351 10.53 1.84 5.77
C LEU A 351 9.72 2.72 6.74
N GLY A 352 9.16 3.82 6.24
CA GLY A 352 8.53 4.86 7.05
C GLY A 352 7.38 4.34 7.89
N LEU A 353 6.45 3.58 7.30
CA LEU A 353 5.28 3.08 8.01
C LEU A 353 5.66 2.19 9.23
N PRO A 354 6.42 1.09 9.08
CA PRO A 354 6.81 0.26 10.22
C PRO A 354 7.71 0.99 11.22
N TRP A 355 8.62 1.86 10.77
CA TRP A 355 9.52 2.61 11.65
C TRP A 355 8.78 3.58 12.56
N ILE A 356 7.84 4.33 11.98
CA ILE A 356 6.99 5.25 12.74
C ILE A 356 6.13 4.44 13.73
N GLY A 357 5.62 3.28 13.32
CA GLY A 357 4.92 2.35 14.21
C GLY A 357 5.77 1.88 15.40
N TYR A 358 6.99 1.41 15.15
CA TYR A 358 7.92 1.02 16.22
C TYR A 358 8.20 2.17 17.18
N MET A 359 8.46 3.36 16.64
CA MET A 359 8.75 4.57 17.41
C MET A 359 7.57 4.95 18.29
N PHE A 360 6.36 5.07 17.75
CA PHE A 360 5.19 5.44 18.54
C PHE A 360 4.82 4.38 19.55
N GLY A 361 4.84 3.10 19.18
CA GLY A 361 4.57 2.01 20.14
C GLY A 361 5.55 2.03 21.32
N TRP A 362 6.83 2.34 21.08
CA TRP A 362 7.82 2.52 22.14
C TRP A 362 7.56 3.77 22.99
N ILE A 363 7.30 4.92 22.37
CA ILE A 363 7.07 6.19 23.08
C ILE A 363 5.83 6.09 23.97
N PHE A 364 4.70 5.60 23.44
CA PHE A 364 3.48 5.48 24.22
C PHE A 364 3.63 4.45 25.35
N SER A 365 4.24 3.29 25.09
CA SER A 365 4.49 2.32 26.16
C SER A 365 5.37 2.88 27.28
N LYS A 366 6.35 3.73 26.97
CA LYS A 366 7.15 4.45 27.96
C LYS A 366 6.36 5.52 28.73
N ILE A 367 5.53 6.31 28.04
CA ILE A 367 4.67 7.33 28.69
C ILE A 367 3.75 6.67 29.73
N PHE A 368 3.17 5.52 29.38
CA PHE A 368 2.32 4.72 30.28
C PHE A 368 3.12 3.78 31.19
N ARG A 369 4.43 4.00 31.35
CA ARG A 369 5.32 3.34 32.31
C ARG A 369 5.29 1.80 32.24
N GLN A 370 5.16 1.25 31.04
CA GLN A 370 5.20 -0.20 30.84
C GLN A 370 6.61 -0.76 31.10
N SER A 371 6.68 -2.04 31.45
CA SER A 371 7.96 -2.73 31.67
C SER A 371 8.77 -2.78 30.38
N SER A 372 10.11 -2.93 30.45
CA SER A 372 10.93 -3.01 29.24
C SER A 372 10.50 -4.13 28.29
N PRO A 373 10.20 -5.37 28.74
CA PRO A 373 9.67 -6.41 27.86
C PRO A 373 8.32 -6.06 27.22
N ASP A 374 7.44 -5.36 27.93
CA ASP A 374 6.15 -4.92 27.40
C ASP A 374 6.32 -3.77 26.39
N CYS A 375 7.27 -2.85 26.61
CA CYS A 375 7.58 -1.79 25.65
C CYS A 375 8.08 -2.37 24.32
N ILE A 376 8.93 -3.40 24.36
CA ILE A 376 9.39 -4.13 23.17
C ILE A 376 8.20 -4.79 22.47
N ALA A 377 7.33 -5.49 23.22
CA ALA A 377 6.16 -6.14 22.65
C ALA A 377 5.22 -5.13 21.97
N ILE A 378 4.87 -4.03 22.63
CA ILE A 378 3.96 -3.00 22.09
C ILE A 378 4.57 -2.30 20.87
N SER A 379 5.86 -1.97 20.92
CA SER A 379 6.59 -1.37 19.80
C SER A 379 6.58 -2.28 18.58
N VAL A 380 7.04 -3.52 18.73
CA VAL A 380 7.13 -4.52 17.65
C VAL A 380 5.75 -4.81 17.06
N GLU A 381 4.74 -4.97 17.90
CA GLU A 381 3.37 -5.21 17.47
C GLU A 381 2.78 -4.04 16.67
N THR A 382 3.07 -2.81 17.08
CA THR A 382 2.57 -1.61 16.38
C THR A 382 3.22 -1.47 14.99
N GLY A 383 4.53 -1.70 14.87
CA GLY A 383 5.23 -1.52 13.61
C GLY A 383 5.00 -2.66 12.60
N ILE A 384 4.86 -3.91 13.07
CA ILE A 384 4.64 -5.05 12.18
C ILE A 384 3.15 -5.14 11.81
N GLN A 385 2.86 -4.81 10.56
CA GLN A 385 1.52 -4.92 9.98
C GLN A 385 1.29 -6.26 9.30
N ASN A 386 0.04 -6.70 9.25
CA ASN A 386 -0.36 -7.88 8.47
C ASN A 386 -0.52 -7.52 6.99
N THR A 387 0.59 -7.44 6.27
CA THR A 387 0.63 -7.14 4.83
C THR A 387 -0.12 -8.18 4.00
N GLY A 388 -0.24 -9.43 4.47
CA GLY A 388 -1.00 -10.48 3.80
C GLY A 388 -2.49 -10.16 3.70
N ILE A 389 -3.10 -9.62 4.76
CA ILE A 389 -4.51 -9.18 4.74
C ILE A 389 -4.69 -8.00 3.77
N ALA A 390 -3.76 -7.03 3.77
CA ALA A 390 -3.79 -5.91 2.84
C ALA A 390 -3.74 -6.41 1.38
N ILE A 391 -2.78 -7.27 1.04
CA ILE A 391 -2.63 -7.86 -0.29
C ILE A 391 -3.90 -8.63 -0.68
N PHE A 392 -4.43 -9.46 0.23
CA PHE A 392 -5.68 -10.20 0.00
C PHE A 392 -6.84 -9.26 -0.33
N LEU A 393 -7.13 -8.28 0.52
CA LEU A 393 -8.26 -7.37 0.28
C LEU A 393 -8.10 -6.58 -1.02
N LEU A 394 -6.90 -6.08 -1.32
CA LEU A 394 -6.65 -5.34 -2.56
C LEU A 394 -6.82 -6.22 -3.79
N THR A 395 -6.23 -7.42 -3.78
CA THR A 395 -6.26 -8.38 -4.90
C THR A 395 -7.68 -8.84 -5.22
N PHE A 396 -8.50 -9.08 -4.19
CA PHE A 396 -9.83 -9.65 -4.36
C PHE A 396 -10.96 -8.61 -4.40
N SER A 397 -10.69 -7.37 -4.00
CA SER A 397 -11.70 -6.31 -4.02
C SER A 397 -11.58 -5.38 -5.22
N LEU A 398 -10.39 -5.24 -5.81
CA LEU A 398 -10.15 -4.36 -6.95
C LEU A 398 -10.09 -5.15 -8.26
N ASP A 399 -10.47 -4.48 -9.34
CA ASP A 399 -10.29 -5.02 -10.69
C ASP A 399 -8.87 -4.74 -11.19
N GLN A 400 -8.37 -5.57 -12.11
CA GLN A 400 -7.07 -5.31 -12.75
C GLN A 400 -7.17 -4.08 -13.67
N PRO A 401 -6.11 -3.25 -13.76
CA PRO A 401 -4.75 -3.43 -13.22
C PRO A 401 -4.55 -2.90 -11.78
N MET A 402 -5.57 -2.31 -11.16
CA MET A 402 -5.46 -1.69 -9.83
C MET A 402 -5.14 -2.70 -8.73
N ALA A 403 -5.72 -3.90 -8.80
CA ALA A 403 -5.37 -5.00 -7.89
C ALA A 403 -3.85 -5.25 -7.87
N ASP A 404 -3.21 -5.32 -9.03
CA ASP A 404 -1.78 -5.61 -9.12
C ASP A 404 -0.93 -4.41 -8.64
N LEU A 405 -1.26 -3.20 -9.09
CA LEU A 405 -0.52 -1.98 -8.75
C LEU A 405 -0.59 -1.62 -7.26
N THR A 406 -1.74 -1.82 -6.62
CA THR A 406 -1.89 -1.49 -5.19
C THR A 406 -1.12 -2.45 -4.27
N THR A 407 -0.76 -3.65 -4.73
CA THR A 407 -0.03 -4.63 -3.91
C THR A 407 1.47 -4.35 -3.79
N VAL A 408 2.02 -3.45 -4.61
CA VAL A 408 3.45 -3.11 -4.64
C VAL A 408 3.94 -2.58 -3.30
N VAL A 409 3.21 -1.63 -2.71
CA VAL A 409 3.60 -0.99 -1.44
C VAL A 409 3.50 -1.96 -0.25
N PRO A 410 2.42 -2.75 -0.06
CA PRO A 410 2.38 -3.82 0.94
C PRO A 410 3.56 -4.80 0.86
N VAL A 411 3.99 -5.17 -0.36
CA VAL A 411 5.17 -6.03 -0.56
C VAL A 411 6.46 -5.31 -0.13
N SER A 412 6.63 -4.04 -0.51
CA SER A 412 7.74 -3.21 -0.03
C SER A 412 7.79 -3.15 1.50
N VAL A 413 6.65 -2.86 2.16
CA VAL A 413 6.55 -2.85 3.62
C VAL A 413 6.97 -4.20 4.20
N ALA A 414 6.48 -5.32 3.65
CA ALA A 414 6.84 -6.66 4.13
C ALA A 414 8.35 -6.94 4.05
N ILE A 415 9.00 -6.53 2.96
CA ILE A 415 10.45 -6.66 2.76
C ILE A 415 11.23 -5.75 3.70
N MET A 416 10.75 -4.51 3.91
CA MET A 416 11.46 -3.47 4.67
C MET A 416 11.29 -3.59 6.20
N THR A 417 10.22 -4.24 6.65
CA THR A 417 9.85 -4.42 8.07
C THR A 417 10.94 -5.10 8.94
N PRO A 418 11.64 -6.16 8.48
CA PRO A 418 12.64 -6.87 9.28
C PRO A 418 13.96 -6.11 9.51
N PHE A 419 14.36 -5.22 8.58
CA PHE A 419 15.66 -4.54 8.64
C PHE A 419 15.95 -3.78 9.95
N PRO A 420 15.08 -2.90 10.45
CA PRO A 420 15.33 -2.21 11.72
C PRO A 420 15.43 -3.16 12.91
N LEU A 421 14.58 -4.20 12.94
CA LEU A 421 14.58 -5.19 14.01
C LEU A 421 15.84 -6.05 13.99
N LEU A 422 16.32 -6.41 12.79
CA LEU A 422 17.58 -7.11 12.60
C LEU A 422 18.76 -6.26 13.07
N ALA A 423 18.77 -4.95 12.75
CA ALA A 423 19.80 -4.04 13.22
C ALA A 423 19.83 -3.96 14.75
N VAL A 424 18.66 -3.81 15.40
CA VAL A 424 18.56 -3.82 16.87
C VAL A 424 19.05 -5.15 17.45
N TYR A 425 18.63 -6.28 16.88
CA TYR A 425 19.06 -7.60 17.31
C TYR A 425 20.59 -7.79 17.21
N LEU A 426 21.19 -7.37 16.10
CA LEU A 426 22.64 -7.44 15.90
C LEU A 426 23.40 -6.56 16.90
N VAL A 427 22.93 -5.34 17.15
CA VAL A 427 23.53 -4.45 18.15
C VAL A 427 23.45 -5.07 19.55
N GLN A 428 22.28 -5.60 19.95
CA GLN A 428 22.11 -6.29 21.24
C GLN A 428 23.05 -7.48 21.36
N LYS A 429 23.19 -8.29 20.30
CA LYS A 429 24.09 -9.43 20.27
C LYS A 429 25.56 -9.01 20.41
N CYS A 430 26.00 -7.99 19.68
CA CYS A 430 27.35 -7.43 19.78
C CYS A 430 27.65 -6.87 21.18
N MET A 431 26.70 -6.15 21.78
CA MET A 431 26.86 -5.62 23.14
C MET A 431 26.97 -6.75 24.18
N ASN A 432 26.14 -7.79 24.07
CA ASN A 432 26.18 -8.94 24.98
C ASN A 432 27.51 -9.71 24.87
N LEU A 433 28.03 -9.90 23.65
CA LEU A 433 29.35 -10.51 23.43
C LEU A 433 30.48 -9.67 24.04
N ARG A 434 30.42 -8.34 23.89
CA ARG A 434 31.40 -7.42 24.48
C ARG A 434 31.36 -7.43 26.02
N ASN A 435 30.17 -7.47 26.60
CA ASN A 435 29.99 -7.55 28.04
C ASN A 435 30.45 -8.90 28.60
N LYS A 436 30.20 -10.01 27.88
CA LYS A 436 30.69 -11.34 28.27
C LYS A 436 32.23 -11.37 28.30
N LYS A 437 32.88 -10.86 27.24
CA LYS A 437 34.34 -10.76 27.18
C LYS A 437 34.92 -9.88 28.30
N LYS A 438 34.31 -8.72 28.57
CA LYS A 438 34.72 -7.83 29.67
C LYS A 438 34.60 -8.51 31.04
N ASN A 439 33.53 -9.28 31.27
CA ASN A 439 33.33 -10.02 32.52
C ASN A 439 34.34 -11.18 32.66
N GLU A 440 34.66 -11.87 31.57
CA GLU A 440 35.73 -12.88 31.54
C GLU A 440 37.08 -12.24 31.88
N ASP A 441 37.47 -11.17 31.18
CA ASP A 441 38.74 -10.43 31.43
C ASP A 441 38.84 -9.90 32.88
N THR A 442 37.73 -9.40 33.46
CA THR A 442 37.67 -8.94 34.86
C THR A 442 37.81 -10.10 35.85
N THR A 443 37.30 -11.28 35.51
CA THR A 443 37.41 -12.48 36.35
C THR A 443 38.84 -13.03 36.35
N TYR A 444 39.53 -13.01 35.21
CA TYR A 444 40.95 -13.36 35.13
C TYR A 444 41.82 -12.42 35.97
N LEU A 445 41.64 -11.10 35.83
CA LEU A 445 42.39 -10.10 36.60
C LEU A 445 42.17 -10.20 38.12
N LYS A 446 40.99 -10.66 38.56
CA LYS A 446 40.67 -10.83 39.99
C LYS A 446 41.25 -12.12 40.59
N ASN A 447 41.46 -13.15 39.76
CA ASN A 447 42.07 -14.41 40.18
C ASN A 447 43.61 -14.37 40.16
N ASP A 448 44.21 -13.44 39.41
CA ASP A 448 45.67 -13.22 39.35
C ASP A 448 46.22 -12.26 40.43
N GLN A 449 45.37 -11.73 41.33
CA GLN A 449 45.86 -10.97 42.49
C GLN A 449 46.29 -11.94 43.61
N PRO A 450 47.53 -11.85 44.14
CA PRO A 450 47.97 -12.69 45.25
C PRO A 450 47.13 -12.40 46.50
N SER A 451 46.61 -13.45 47.14
CA SER A 451 45.95 -13.35 48.44
C SER A 451 46.95 -12.81 49.48
N GLU A 452 46.78 -11.57 49.93
CA GLU A 452 47.49 -11.08 51.11
C GLU A 452 47.08 -11.92 52.32
N ILE A 453 48.07 -12.63 52.86
CA ILE A 453 47.99 -13.46 54.06
C ILE A 453 47.83 -12.52 55.26
N HIS A 454 46.64 -12.48 55.85
CA HIS A 454 46.48 -11.97 57.22
C HIS A 454 47.14 -12.96 58.19
N SER A 455 48.40 -12.70 58.55
CA SER A 455 49.09 -13.36 59.65
C SER A 455 48.58 -12.82 60.99
N THR A 456 47.68 -13.56 61.65
CA THR A 456 47.42 -13.37 63.08
C THR A 456 48.39 -14.26 63.86
N VAL A 457 49.44 -13.66 64.40
CA VAL A 457 50.40 -14.29 65.31
C VAL A 457 49.69 -14.61 66.62
N SER A 458 49.50 -15.91 66.89
CA SER A 458 49.05 -16.43 68.18
C SER A 458 50.22 -16.44 69.16
N ASN A 459 50.28 -15.45 70.07
CA ASN A 459 51.17 -15.49 71.22
C ASN A 459 50.63 -16.47 72.26
N ALA A 460 51.32 -17.61 72.39
CA ALA A 460 51.19 -18.52 73.52
C ALA A 460 52.08 -18.02 74.68
N THR A 461 51.46 -17.60 75.78
CA THR A 461 52.16 -17.37 77.05
C THR A 461 51.93 -18.58 77.97
N ILE A 462 53.04 -19.21 78.34
CA ILE A 462 53.16 -20.29 79.32
C ILE A 462 53.16 -19.67 80.72
N SER A 463 52.36 -20.19 81.65
CA SER A 463 52.71 -20.16 83.08
C SER A 463 52.04 -21.31 83.86
N THR A 464 52.91 -22.02 84.56
CA THR A 464 52.82 -23.21 85.42
C THR A 464 51.99 -23.07 86.70
N THR A 465 51.20 -24.11 87.02
CA THR A 465 51.01 -24.91 88.28
C THR A 465 51.30 -24.29 89.67
N PRO A 466 50.74 -24.84 90.79
CA PRO A 466 50.19 -26.20 90.99
C PRO A 466 48.75 -26.32 91.49
#